data_AF-A0A7T7UWE0-F1
#
_entry.id   AF-A0A7T7UWE0-F1
#
_cell.length_a   1.000
_cell.length_b   1.000
_cell.length_c   1.000
_cell.angle_alpha   90.00
_cell.angle_beta   90.00
_cell.angle_gamma   90.00
#
_symmetry.space_group_name_H-M   'P 1'
#
loop_
_entity.id
_entity.type
_entity.pdbx_description
1 polymer ?
#
loop_
_entity_poly.entity_id
_entity_poly.type
_entity_poly.pdbx_seq_one_letter_code
_entity_poly.pdbx_strand_id
1 'polypeptide(L)'
;MKKLLLFPIILQTLLGCNSAPPAELTKMEHSTLLVATQGSIYNFDLDENKIAWQYNSPIDSTGNRNLFTLDGQNIFMPFESGKLINFDVNTGKIIWKQQVDGSEDLPIDLGGNDNQQNQKLQSIMPLFMSQPLVDGQNIIIASTGQPETTNAWLYNFNRTTGEKTWASPLPTVFNLYAPVKYRDNYFVNSAVFLEMYTQIGTHTSYGMFDGDVEIAGQPLQHHDVSQFEYPIYNQMQTDGKNLFIGDEKGKFYCLNLDKNASLPNSDISDPNNTFIKNPKVFKWIFKDDHYSFAGDAKSFLEDDILYTVLRDGIRTESCIFAIDTDNGKTKWKQVIKADIINWSTVKDKIIGNTENTIFYMDANGKNFTEVKIKNKPLSNIESIDKTHFIYATQKGIEIFDTNTRTSKLVISKYFKDNQHNNLQIKYIYK
;
A
#
# COMPACT_ATOMS: atom_id res chain seq x y z
N MET A 1 40.44 -46.32 36.94
CA MET A 1 40.10 -44.91 36.65
C MET A 1 39.71 -44.79 35.18
N LYS A 2 38.42 -44.81 34.85
CA LYS A 2 37.88 -44.64 33.49
C LYS A 2 37.42 -43.19 33.36
N LYS A 3 37.97 -42.44 32.39
CA LYS A 3 37.58 -41.05 32.10
C LYS A 3 36.29 -41.05 31.29
N LEU A 4 35.28 -40.36 31.82
CA LEU A 4 33.98 -40.10 31.21
C LEU A 4 34.15 -38.98 30.18
N LEU A 5 33.84 -39.23 28.90
CA LEU A 5 33.68 -38.19 27.88
C LEU A 5 32.26 -37.62 27.99
N LEU A 6 32.15 -36.34 28.37
CA LEU A 6 30.92 -35.56 28.20
C LEU A 6 30.91 -34.92 26.80
N PHE A 7 29.92 -35.27 25.99
CA PHE A 7 29.54 -34.53 24.79
C PHE A 7 28.70 -33.30 25.19
N PRO A 8 28.96 -32.10 24.65
CA PRO A 8 28.07 -30.97 24.82
C PRO A 8 26.84 -31.14 23.91
N ILE A 9 25.67 -31.29 24.52
CA ILE A 9 24.39 -31.21 23.82
C ILE A 9 24.13 -29.73 23.55
N ILE A 10 24.29 -29.32 22.29
CA ILE A 10 23.85 -28.01 21.81
C ILE A 10 22.32 -28.05 21.71
N LEU A 11 21.66 -27.44 22.70
CA LEU A 11 20.22 -27.25 22.72
C LEU A 11 19.87 -26.15 21.69
N GLN A 12 19.51 -26.55 20.47
CA GLN A 12 18.94 -25.62 19.49
C GLN A 12 17.53 -25.27 19.92
N THR A 13 17.37 -24.12 20.55
CA THR A 13 16.05 -23.51 20.77
C THR A 13 15.54 -22.98 19.42
N LEU A 14 14.64 -23.75 18.80
CA LEU A 14 13.83 -23.30 17.68
C LEU A 14 12.80 -22.27 18.18
N LEU A 15 13.20 -21.00 18.23
CA LEU A 15 12.28 -19.88 18.28
C LEU A 15 11.85 -19.55 16.85
N GLY A 16 10.79 -20.23 16.40
CA GLY A 16 10.08 -19.90 15.18
C GLY A 16 9.25 -18.64 15.36
N CYS A 17 9.88 -17.47 15.26
CA CYS A 17 9.19 -16.23 14.93
C CYS A 17 9.23 -16.09 13.41
N ASN A 18 8.16 -16.52 12.72
CA ASN A 18 7.89 -16.14 11.34
C ASN A 18 7.44 -14.66 11.29
N SER A 19 8.28 -13.75 11.76
CA SER A 19 8.22 -12.35 11.32
C SER A 19 8.98 -12.28 10.00
N ALA A 20 8.42 -11.64 8.99
CA ALA A 20 9.14 -11.30 7.77
C ALA A 20 10.52 -10.71 8.13
N PRO A 21 11.58 -10.98 7.35
CA PRO A 21 12.87 -10.33 7.58
C PRO A 21 12.64 -8.82 7.63
N PRO A 22 13.23 -8.10 8.60
CA PRO A 22 13.14 -6.66 8.63
C PRO A 22 13.64 -6.09 7.29
N ALA A 23 12.96 -5.07 6.77
CA ALA A 23 13.33 -4.41 5.53
C ALA A 23 14.83 -4.07 5.53
N GLU A 24 15.51 -4.31 4.41
CA GLU A 24 16.94 -4.03 4.32
C GLU A 24 17.20 -2.53 4.48
N LEU A 25 18.12 -2.16 5.36
CA LEU A 25 18.47 -0.76 5.59
C LEU A 25 19.12 -0.17 4.33
N THR A 26 18.56 0.92 3.83
CA THR A 26 19.15 1.72 2.77
C THR A 26 20.35 2.50 3.28
N LYS A 27 21.46 2.47 2.54
CA LYS A 27 22.70 3.21 2.83
C LYS A 27 22.93 4.25 1.74
N MET A 28 23.12 5.49 2.18
CA MET A 28 23.38 6.63 1.30
C MET A 28 24.71 7.28 1.67
N GLU A 29 25.40 7.85 0.69
CA GLU A 29 26.62 8.64 0.97
C GLU A 29 26.26 10.01 1.57
N HIS A 30 25.14 10.59 1.13
CA HIS A 30 24.62 11.89 1.56
C HIS A 30 23.18 11.77 2.07
N SER A 31 22.74 12.75 2.87
CA SER A 31 21.32 12.86 3.22
C SER A 31 20.53 13.12 1.93
N THR A 32 19.56 12.27 1.63
CA THR A 32 18.84 12.29 0.35
C THR A 32 17.34 12.41 0.55
N LEU A 33 16.67 13.05 -0.42
CA LEU A 33 15.24 12.94 -0.63
C LEU A 33 14.94 12.29 -1.97
N LEU A 34 14.37 11.08 -1.96
CA LEU A 34 13.74 10.51 -3.14
C LEU A 34 12.40 11.21 -3.36
N VAL A 35 12.09 11.56 -4.61
CA VAL A 35 10.83 12.21 -4.98
C VAL A 35 10.29 11.56 -6.24
N ALA A 36 9.12 10.94 -6.18
CA ALA A 36 8.42 10.38 -7.33
C ALA A 36 7.18 11.23 -7.66
N THR A 37 7.07 11.64 -8.92
CA THR A 37 5.98 12.51 -9.40
C THR A 37 5.96 12.59 -10.93
N GLN A 38 4.78 12.63 -11.53
CA GLN A 38 4.52 12.85 -12.96
C GLN A 38 5.42 11.99 -13.87
N GLY A 39 5.41 10.69 -13.63
CA GLY A 39 6.22 9.73 -14.38
C GLY A 39 7.74 9.92 -14.19
N SER A 40 8.16 10.71 -13.21
CA SER A 40 9.56 10.99 -12.92
C SER A 40 9.93 10.50 -11.52
N ILE A 41 11.20 10.14 -11.33
CA ILE A 41 11.79 9.91 -10.02
C ILE A 41 13.10 10.66 -9.92
N TYR A 42 13.29 11.37 -8.80
CA TYR A 42 14.45 12.19 -8.50
C TYR A 42 15.10 11.70 -7.22
N ASN A 43 16.42 11.80 -7.16
CA ASN A 43 17.17 11.81 -5.91
C ASN A 43 17.76 13.20 -5.73
N PHE A 44 17.29 13.91 -4.70
CA PHE A 44 17.89 15.16 -4.27
C PHE A 44 18.93 14.86 -3.20
N ASP A 45 20.14 15.34 -3.44
CA ASP A 45 21.19 15.45 -2.46
C ASP A 45 20.94 16.72 -1.63
N LEU A 46 20.60 16.52 -0.35
CA LEU A 46 20.26 17.60 0.57
C LEU A 46 21.51 18.24 1.20
N ASP A 47 22.63 17.52 1.23
CA ASP A 47 23.90 18.03 1.75
C ASP A 47 24.52 19.01 0.72
N GLU A 48 24.39 18.72 -0.58
CA GLU A 48 24.91 19.54 -1.68
C GLU A 48 23.86 20.43 -2.38
N ASN A 49 22.57 20.28 -2.03
CA ASN A 49 21.45 21.02 -2.61
C ASN A 49 21.35 20.89 -4.15
N LYS A 50 21.48 19.65 -4.66
CA LYS A 50 21.43 19.34 -6.10
C LYS A 50 20.60 18.08 -6.38
N ILE A 51 20.23 17.88 -7.64
CA ILE A 51 19.69 16.58 -8.09
C ILE A 51 20.90 15.66 -8.33
N ALA A 52 21.03 14.59 -7.55
CA ALA A 52 22.08 13.60 -7.73
C ALA A 52 21.84 12.78 -9.00
N TRP A 53 20.60 12.32 -9.19
CA TRP A 53 20.15 11.66 -10.41
C TRP A 53 18.64 11.83 -10.60
N GLN A 54 18.18 11.61 -11.83
CA GLN A 54 16.76 11.63 -12.18
C GLN A 54 16.46 10.65 -13.30
N TYR A 55 15.23 10.13 -13.31
CA TYR A 55 14.64 9.40 -14.42
C TYR A 55 13.30 10.03 -14.79
N ASN A 56 13.02 10.13 -16.08
CA ASN A 56 11.73 10.57 -16.61
C ASN A 56 11.18 9.49 -17.55
N SER A 57 9.97 9.00 -17.27
CA SER A 57 9.29 8.08 -18.18
C SER A 57 8.89 8.80 -19.46
N PRO A 58 9.18 8.22 -20.65
CA PRO A 58 8.77 8.81 -21.93
C PRO A 58 7.24 8.94 -22.12
N ILE A 59 6.43 8.14 -21.39
CA ILE A 59 4.98 8.02 -21.63
C ILE A 59 4.11 8.41 -20.43
N ASP A 60 4.67 8.50 -19.22
CA ASP A 60 3.92 8.79 -17.99
C ASP A 60 4.04 10.26 -17.54
N SER A 61 4.40 11.16 -18.46
CA SER A 61 4.69 12.58 -18.14
C SER A 61 3.46 13.38 -17.68
N THR A 62 2.25 12.89 -17.97
CA THR A 62 0.98 13.54 -17.60
C THR A 62 0.59 13.28 -16.15
N GLY A 63 1.08 12.19 -15.53
CA GLY A 63 0.76 11.79 -14.17
C GLY A 63 1.23 10.37 -13.86
N ASN A 64 1.43 10.07 -12.57
CA ASN A 64 1.58 8.70 -12.09
C ASN A 64 0.95 8.59 -10.70
N ARG A 65 -0.10 7.77 -10.58
CA ARG A 65 -0.79 7.49 -9.30
C ARG A 65 -0.17 6.33 -8.52
N ASN A 66 0.86 5.69 -9.05
CA ASN A 66 1.59 4.66 -8.33
C ASN A 66 2.46 5.25 -7.22
N LEU A 67 2.70 4.44 -6.19
CA LEU A 67 3.72 4.69 -5.17
C LEU A 67 4.88 3.71 -5.38
N PHE A 68 6.10 4.16 -5.14
CA PHE A 68 7.27 3.27 -5.13
C PHE A 68 7.41 2.56 -3.79
N THR A 69 8.09 1.42 -3.85
CA THR A 69 8.59 0.73 -2.65
C THR A 69 10.10 0.77 -2.64
N LEU A 70 10.67 1.21 -1.50
CA LEU A 70 12.09 1.20 -1.22
C LEU A 70 12.38 0.00 -0.31
N ASP A 71 13.31 -0.85 -0.72
CA ASP A 71 13.79 -1.99 0.08
C ASP A 71 15.30 -2.19 -0.15
N GLY A 72 16.09 -1.93 0.90
CA GLY A 72 17.55 -1.88 0.80
C GLY A 72 18.02 -0.83 -0.21
N GLN A 73 18.84 -1.25 -1.17
CA GLN A 73 19.36 -0.38 -2.23
C GLN A 73 18.47 -0.33 -3.49
N ASN A 74 17.27 -0.92 -3.45
CA ASN A 74 16.39 -1.05 -4.60
C ASN A 74 15.17 -0.13 -4.46
N ILE A 75 14.81 0.55 -5.55
CA ILE A 75 13.55 1.27 -5.69
C ILE A 75 12.70 0.57 -6.74
N PHE A 76 11.60 -0.04 -6.33
CA PHE A 76 10.61 -0.62 -7.23
C PHE A 76 9.54 0.42 -7.55
N MET A 77 9.60 0.96 -8.77
CA MET A 77 8.74 2.05 -9.22
C MET A 77 7.80 1.56 -10.32
N PRO A 78 6.48 1.48 -10.05
CA PRO A 78 5.48 1.25 -11.08
C PRO A 78 5.11 2.55 -11.78
N PHE A 79 4.67 2.42 -13.03
CA PHE A 79 4.17 3.49 -13.86
C PHE A 79 2.80 3.12 -14.42
N GLU A 80 1.94 4.12 -14.64
CA GLU A 80 0.60 3.91 -15.21
C GLU A 80 0.65 3.22 -16.57
N SER A 81 1.75 3.36 -17.31
CA SER A 81 2.01 2.64 -18.55
C SER A 81 2.18 1.12 -18.42
N GLY A 82 2.15 0.54 -17.23
CA GLY A 82 2.41 -0.88 -17.01
C GLY A 82 3.90 -1.20 -16.91
N LYS A 83 4.75 -0.17 -16.83
CA LYS A 83 6.18 -0.35 -16.62
C LYS A 83 6.45 -0.51 -15.13
N LEU A 84 7.24 -1.53 -14.76
CA LEU A 84 7.81 -1.68 -13.42
C LEU A 84 9.33 -1.64 -13.54
N ILE A 85 9.97 -0.71 -12.84
CA ILE A 85 11.42 -0.53 -12.91
C ILE A 85 12.03 -0.70 -11.52
N ASN A 86 13.12 -1.47 -11.44
CA ASN A 86 14.00 -1.47 -10.28
C ASN A 86 15.20 -0.54 -10.54
N PHE A 87 15.38 0.45 -9.67
CA PHE A 87 16.54 1.35 -9.68
C PHE A 87 17.46 1.09 -8.50
N ASP A 88 18.76 1.20 -8.74
CA ASP A 88 19.73 1.40 -7.66
C ASP A 88 19.54 2.79 -7.04
N VAL A 89 19.36 2.85 -5.72
CA VAL A 89 19.03 4.08 -4.99
C VAL A 89 20.12 5.15 -5.05
N ASN A 90 21.40 4.75 -5.12
CA ASN A 90 22.53 5.68 -5.08
C ASN A 90 22.78 6.31 -6.45
N THR A 91 22.67 5.51 -7.50
CA THR A 91 23.07 5.92 -8.86
C THR A 91 21.90 6.24 -9.78
N GLY A 92 20.68 5.81 -9.44
CA GLY A 92 19.52 5.88 -10.34
C GLY A 92 19.63 4.94 -11.54
N LYS A 93 20.64 4.04 -11.55
CA LYS A 93 20.82 3.07 -12.63
C LYS A 93 19.67 2.07 -12.60
N ILE A 94 19.07 1.83 -13.77
CA ILE A 94 18.10 0.75 -13.95
C ILE A 94 18.82 -0.58 -13.78
N ILE A 95 18.39 -1.37 -12.79
CA ILE A 95 18.85 -2.74 -12.57
C ILE A 95 18.11 -3.67 -13.55
N TRP A 96 16.79 -3.55 -13.57
CA TRP A 96 15.92 -4.21 -14.54
C TRP A 96 14.64 -3.40 -14.75
N LYS A 97 13.94 -3.67 -15.84
CA LYS A 97 12.62 -3.11 -16.15
C LYS A 97 11.73 -4.16 -16.78
N GLN A 98 10.45 -4.11 -16.47
CA GLN A 98 9.41 -4.95 -17.10
C GLN A 98 8.27 -4.09 -17.61
N GLN A 99 7.59 -4.62 -18.63
CA GLN A 99 6.42 -4.03 -19.24
C GLN A 99 5.29 -5.06 -19.22
N VAL A 100 4.15 -4.71 -18.62
CA VAL A 100 2.89 -5.45 -18.77
C VAL A 100 1.98 -4.72 -19.76
N ASP A 101 1.04 -5.44 -20.36
CA ASP A 101 0.07 -4.89 -21.33
C ASP A 101 -1.39 -5.09 -20.89
N GLY A 102 -1.63 -5.68 -19.71
CA GLY A 102 -2.97 -5.88 -19.15
C GLY A 102 -3.77 -7.03 -19.78
N SER A 103 -3.16 -7.86 -20.62
CA SER A 103 -3.81 -8.99 -21.29
C SER A 103 -2.92 -10.22 -21.30
N GLU A 104 -2.82 -10.88 -20.14
CA GLU A 104 -1.91 -12.03 -19.98
C GLU A 104 -2.41 -13.30 -20.68
N ASP A 105 -3.72 -13.45 -20.87
CA ASP A 105 -4.29 -14.57 -21.63
C ASP A 105 -4.14 -14.40 -23.14
N LEU A 106 -4.10 -13.15 -23.61
CA LEU A 106 -4.04 -12.79 -25.03
C LEU A 106 -3.03 -11.65 -25.20
N PRO A 107 -1.72 -11.96 -25.25
CA PRO A 107 -0.68 -10.95 -25.33
C PRO A 107 -0.91 -10.01 -26.50
N ILE A 108 -0.75 -8.72 -26.23
CA ILE A 108 -0.96 -7.69 -27.21
C ILE A 108 0.37 -7.53 -27.99
N ASP A 109 0.35 -7.60 -29.32
CA ASP A 109 1.56 -7.30 -30.11
C ASP A 109 1.96 -5.83 -29.90
N LEU A 110 2.98 -5.59 -29.09
CA LEU A 110 3.47 -4.26 -28.76
C LEU A 110 4.19 -3.57 -29.92
N GLY A 111 4.25 -4.19 -31.11
CA GLY A 111 4.86 -3.62 -32.31
C GLY A 111 6.38 -3.66 -32.25
N GLY A 112 7.03 -3.51 -33.40
CA GLY A 112 8.49 -3.65 -33.53
C GLY A 112 9.31 -2.40 -33.20
N ASN A 113 8.68 -1.23 -32.99
CA ASN A 113 9.38 0.00 -32.60
C ASN A 113 8.69 0.72 -31.44
N ASP A 114 9.50 1.46 -30.67
CA ASP A 114 9.09 2.13 -29.44
C ASP A 114 7.91 3.09 -29.61
N ASN A 115 7.77 3.75 -30.77
CA ASN A 115 6.70 4.71 -30.99
C ASN A 115 5.34 4.02 -31.09
N GLN A 116 5.26 2.91 -31.83
CA GLN A 116 4.04 2.11 -31.94
C GLN A 116 3.67 1.48 -30.60
N GLN A 117 4.67 0.98 -29.87
CA GLN A 117 4.48 0.46 -28.52
C GLN A 117 3.91 1.53 -27.59
N ASN A 118 4.51 2.71 -27.57
CA ASN A 118 4.07 3.82 -26.71
C ASN A 118 2.63 4.26 -27.04
N GLN A 119 2.27 4.35 -28.33
CA GLN A 119 0.90 4.67 -28.74
C GLN A 119 -0.11 3.63 -28.25
N LYS A 120 0.26 2.34 -28.35
CA LYS A 120 -0.60 1.26 -27.89
C LYS A 120 -0.78 1.27 -26.38
N LEU A 121 0.31 1.41 -25.62
CA LEU A 121 0.27 1.53 -24.16
C LEU A 121 -0.57 2.74 -23.72
N GLN A 122 -0.42 3.90 -24.37
CA GLN A 122 -1.22 5.09 -24.07
C GLN A 122 -2.73 4.86 -24.19
N SER A 123 -3.18 4.02 -25.13
CA SER A 123 -4.60 3.71 -25.31
C SER A 123 -5.20 2.80 -24.23
N ILE A 124 -4.37 2.12 -23.43
CA ILE A 124 -4.80 1.15 -22.41
C ILE A 124 -4.37 1.52 -20.99
N MET A 125 -3.71 2.68 -20.83
CA MET A 125 -3.37 3.26 -19.54
C MET A 125 -4.63 3.71 -18.78
N PRO A 126 -4.61 3.69 -17.44
CA PRO A 126 -3.56 3.13 -16.58
C PRO A 126 -3.63 1.59 -16.50
N LEU A 127 -2.46 0.96 -16.39
CA LEU A 127 -2.25 -0.46 -16.14
C LEU A 127 -1.82 -0.73 -14.69
N PHE A 128 -0.88 0.04 -14.12
CA PHE A 128 -0.62 0.01 -12.67
C PHE A 128 -1.18 1.25 -11.98
N MET A 129 -1.74 1.07 -10.78
CA MET A 129 -2.13 2.15 -9.86
C MET A 129 -1.97 1.75 -8.39
N SER A 130 -1.08 0.80 -8.09
CA SER A 130 -0.88 0.26 -6.74
C SER A 130 0.59 0.30 -6.35
N GLN A 131 0.86 0.17 -5.05
CA GLN A 131 2.22 0.07 -4.52
C GLN A 131 2.69 -1.40 -4.54
N PRO A 132 3.92 -1.71 -4.98
CA PRO A 132 4.46 -3.07 -4.91
C PRO A 132 4.65 -3.53 -3.46
N LEU A 133 4.26 -4.77 -3.18
CA LEU A 133 4.69 -5.52 -2.01
C LEU A 133 6.02 -6.23 -2.32
N VAL A 134 7.01 -6.06 -1.45
CA VAL A 134 8.28 -6.81 -1.51
C VAL A 134 8.22 -7.93 -0.47
N ASP A 135 8.36 -9.18 -0.91
CA ASP A 135 8.44 -10.36 -0.03
C ASP A 135 9.60 -11.28 -0.46
N GLY A 136 10.77 -11.09 0.14
CA GLY A 136 11.96 -11.86 -0.18
C GLY A 136 12.36 -11.69 -1.64
N GLN A 137 12.24 -12.74 -2.45
CA GLN A 137 12.54 -12.70 -3.89
C GLN A 137 11.33 -12.35 -4.76
N ASN A 138 10.18 -12.03 -4.16
CA ASN A 138 8.94 -11.72 -4.87
C ASN A 138 8.63 -10.23 -4.81
N ILE A 139 8.17 -9.69 -5.93
CA ILE A 139 7.59 -8.36 -6.05
C ILE A 139 6.15 -8.54 -6.53
N ILE A 140 5.21 -8.37 -5.60
CA ILE A 140 3.79 -8.57 -5.85
C ILE A 140 3.11 -7.24 -6.10
N ILE A 141 2.37 -7.11 -7.20
CA ILE A 141 1.67 -5.86 -7.54
C ILE A 141 0.37 -6.16 -8.32
N ALA A 142 -0.69 -5.43 -8.00
CA ALA A 142 -1.95 -5.51 -8.72
C ALA A 142 -1.99 -4.49 -9.86
N SER A 143 -2.43 -4.91 -11.05
CA SER A 143 -2.85 -3.99 -12.10
C SER A 143 -4.29 -3.54 -11.88
N THR A 144 -4.60 -2.34 -12.36
CA THR A 144 -5.95 -1.80 -12.28
C THR A 144 -6.88 -2.49 -13.27
N GLY A 145 -6.45 -2.80 -14.50
CA GLY A 145 -7.38 -3.10 -15.60
C GLY A 145 -8.27 -1.89 -15.96
N GLN A 146 -9.05 -2.01 -17.03
CA GLN A 146 -9.98 -0.98 -17.51
C GLN A 146 -11.25 -1.63 -18.03
N PRO A 147 -12.45 -1.11 -17.69
CA PRO A 147 -13.70 -1.62 -18.21
C PRO A 147 -13.66 -1.73 -19.74
N GLU A 148 -14.10 -2.88 -20.26
CA GLU A 148 -14.21 -3.17 -21.69
C GLU A 148 -12.88 -3.13 -22.49
N THR A 149 -11.74 -2.88 -21.83
CA THR A 149 -10.45 -2.62 -22.51
C THR A 149 -9.35 -3.58 -22.06
N THR A 150 -9.12 -3.73 -20.75
CA THR A 150 -8.07 -4.61 -20.21
C THR A 150 -8.52 -5.29 -18.93
N ASN A 151 -8.03 -6.52 -18.72
CA ASN A 151 -8.27 -7.25 -17.50
C ASN A 151 -7.32 -6.76 -16.39
N ALA A 152 -7.73 -7.01 -15.15
CA ALA A 152 -6.88 -6.80 -13.98
C ALA A 152 -6.19 -8.11 -13.58
N TRP A 153 -4.98 -7.99 -13.04
CA TRP A 153 -4.08 -9.09 -12.76
C TRP A 153 -3.29 -8.80 -11.50
N LEU A 154 -3.04 -9.84 -10.71
CA LEU A 154 -2.01 -9.85 -9.69
C LEU A 154 -0.73 -10.43 -10.31
N TYR A 155 0.34 -9.65 -10.30
CA TYR A 155 1.63 -10.05 -10.82
C TYR A 155 2.59 -10.41 -9.70
N ASN A 156 3.47 -11.37 -9.98
CA ASN A 156 4.70 -11.56 -9.24
C ASN A 156 5.91 -11.48 -10.17
N PHE A 157 6.88 -10.65 -9.79
CA PHE A 157 8.17 -10.55 -10.45
C PHE A 157 9.29 -10.98 -9.51
N ASN A 158 10.31 -11.62 -10.05
CA ASN A 158 11.53 -11.91 -9.31
C ASN A 158 12.23 -10.59 -8.93
N ARG A 159 12.52 -10.38 -7.64
CA ARG A 159 13.18 -9.16 -7.12
C ARG A 159 14.50 -8.87 -7.81
N THR A 160 15.28 -9.89 -8.12
CA THR A 160 16.66 -9.77 -8.63
C THR A 160 16.70 -9.59 -10.14
N THR A 161 15.94 -10.39 -10.89
CA THR A 161 15.99 -10.39 -12.37
C THR A 161 14.89 -9.55 -13.01
N GLY A 162 13.83 -9.26 -12.26
CA GLY A 162 12.60 -8.66 -12.78
C GLY A 162 11.74 -9.63 -13.56
N GLU A 163 12.14 -10.89 -13.77
CA GLU A 163 11.35 -11.82 -14.57
C GLU A 163 9.97 -12.06 -13.93
N LYS A 164 8.91 -11.96 -14.74
CA LYS A 164 7.55 -12.32 -14.32
C LYS A 164 7.53 -13.80 -13.98
N THR A 165 7.31 -14.12 -12.71
CA THR A 165 7.28 -15.49 -12.19
C THR A 165 5.90 -16.11 -12.38
N TRP A 166 4.85 -15.33 -12.13
CA TRP A 166 3.46 -15.69 -12.43
C TRP A 166 2.58 -14.44 -12.53
N ALA A 167 1.41 -14.61 -13.12
CA ALA A 167 0.32 -13.63 -13.10
C ALA A 167 -1.02 -14.38 -12.95
N SER A 168 -1.93 -13.81 -12.19
CA SER A 168 -3.25 -14.40 -11.93
C SER A 168 -4.36 -13.36 -12.09
N PRO A 169 -5.51 -13.70 -12.68
CA PRO A 169 -6.56 -12.73 -12.96
C PRO A 169 -7.21 -12.25 -11.66
N LEU A 170 -7.60 -10.98 -11.64
CA LEU A 170 -8.43 -10.38 -10.59
C LEU A 170 -9.88 -10.24 -11.09
N PRO A 171 -10.88 -10.40 -10.20
CA PRO A 171 -12.29 -10.45 -10.60
C PRO A 171 -12.83 -9.10 -11.09
N THR A 172 -12.23 -7.98 -10.65
CA THR A 172 -12.67 -6.64 -11.04
C THR A 172 -11.52 -5.75 -11.46
N VAL A 173 -11.86 -4.65 -12.12
CA VAL A 173 -10.92 -3.57 -12.40
C VAL A 173 -10.80 -2.59 -11.22
N PHE A 174 -9.94 -1.57 -11.35
CA PHE A 174 -9.67 -0.52 -10.36
C PHE A 174 -9.04 -1.02 -9.05
N ASN A 175 -8.05 -1.91 -9.15
CA ASN A 175 -7.24 -2.37 -8.01
C ASN A 175 -6.11 -1.37 -7.69
N LEU A 176 -6.31 -0.56 -6.64
CA LEU A 176 -5.47 0.61 -6.34
C LEU A 176 -4.55 0.42 -5.12
N TYR A 177 -4.72 -0.66 -4.37
CA TYR A 177 -4.08 -0.84 -3.07
C TYR A 177 -2.99 -1.90 -3.13
N ALA A 178 -2.00 -1.76 -2.25
CA ALA A 178 -0.92 -2.72 -2.16
C ALA A 178 -1.48 -4.07 -1.66
N PRO A 179 -1.12 -5.19 -2.31
CA PRO A 179 -1.33 -6.51 -1.73
C PRO A 179 -0.64 -6.62 -0.37
N VAL A 180 -1.16 -7.48 0.50
CA VAL A 180 -0.52 -7.78 1.80
C VAL A 180 -0.21 -9.26 1.90
N LYS A 181 0.90 -9.60 2.58
CA LYS A 181 1.23 -10.98 2.91
C LYS A 181 0.66 -11.34 4.27
N TYR A 182 -0.30 -12.26 4.29
CA TYR A 182 -0.81 -12.87 5.51
C TYR A 182 -0.31 -14.31 5.59
N ARG A 183 0.68 -14.54 6.47
CA ARG A 183 1.43 -15.80 6.56
C ARG A 183 2.01 -16.20 5.20
N ASP A 184 1.60 -17.33 4.64
CA ASP A 184 2.12 -17.87 3.37
C ASP A 184 1.26 -17.51 2.16
N ASN A 185 0.28 -16.61 2.31
CA ASN A 185 -0.61 -16.21 1.24
C ASN A 185 -0.59 -14.69 1.04
N TYR A 186 -0.84 -14.27 -0.20
CA TYR A 186 -1.06 -12.89 -0.57
C TYR A 186 -2.55 -12.61 -0.64
N PHE A 187 -2.97 -11.54 0.02
CA PHE A 187 -4.32 -11.02 -0.04
C PHE A 187 -4.33 -9.73 -0.87
N VAL A 188 -5.34 -9.62 -1.73
CA VAL A 188 -5.59 -8.44 -2.55
C VAL A 188 -7.08 -8.14 -2.54
N ASN A 189 -7.43 -6.87 -2.38
CA ASN A 189 -8.78 -6.38 -2.50
C ASN A 189 -9.10 -6.02 -3.95
N SER A 190 -10.24 -6.50 -4.45
CA SER A 190 -10.73 -6.26 -5.79
C SER A 190 -12.18 -5.80 -5.73
N ALA A 191 -12.37 -4.48 -5.61
CA ALA A 191 -13.65 -3.84 -5.34
C ALA A 191 -14.36 -4.45 -4.11
N VAL A 192 -15.43 -5.22 -4.30
CA VAL A 192 -16.19 -5.88 -3.23
C VAL A 192 -15.65 -7.28 -2.88
N PHE A 193 -14.64 -7.76 -3.60
CA PHE A 193 -14.04 -9.08 -3.39
C PHE A 193 -12.72 -8.99 -2.64
N LEU A 194 -12.45 -10.00 -1.84
CA LEU A 194 -11.17 -10.24 -1.22
C LEU A 194 -10.61 -11.53 -1.80
N GLU A 195 -9.46 -11.45 -2.45
CA GLU A 195 -8.83 -12.59 -3.10
C GLU A 195 -7.62 -13.08 -2.29
N MET A 196 -7.41 -14.40 -2.28
CA MET A 196 -6.25 -15.02 -1.64
C MET A 196 -5.49 -15.88 -2.64
N TYR A 197 -4.19 -15.64 -2.75
CA TYR A 197 -3.29 -16.40 -3.61
C TYR A 197 -2.14 -17.00 -2.80
N THR A 198 -1.76 -18.22 -3.14
CA THR A 198 -0.54 -18.84 -2.61
C THR A 198 0.72 -18.14 -3.13
N GLN A 199 1.89 -18.42 -2.56
CA GLN A 199 3.16 -17.84 -3.03
C GLN A 199 3.49 -18.15 -4.50
N ILE A 200 2.91 -19.22 -5.06
CA ILE A 200 3.09 -19.64 -6.45
C ILE A 200 1.97 -19.10 -7.38
N GLY A 201 1.10 -18.23 -6.89
CA GLY A 201 0.08 -17.55 -7.70
C GLY A 201 -1.22 -18.32 -7.86
N THR A 202 -1.39 -19.49 -7.22
CA THR A 202 -2.66 -20.22 -7.27
C THR A 202 -3.72 -19.50 -6.44
N HIS A 203 -4.83 -19.12 -7.08
CA HIS A 203 -6.03 -18.63 -6.40
C HIS A 203 -6.59 -19.72 -5.49
N THR A 204 -6.95 -19.34 -4.26
CA THR A 204 -7.38 -20.28 -3.22
C THR A 204 -8.55 -19.73 -2.43
N SER A 205 -9.54 -20.57 -2.15
CA SER A 205 -10.60 -20.23 -1.21
C SER A 205 -10.06 -20.18 0.21
N TYR A 206 -10.50 -19.19 0.97
CA TYR A 206 -10.32 -19.11 2.43
C TYR A 206 -11.59 -19.51 3.17
N GLY A 207 -12.48 -20.27 2.51
CA GLY A 207 -13.67 -20.86 3.11
C GLY A 207 -14.91 -19.99 2.99
N MET A 208 -15.03 -19.17 1.96
CA MET A 208 -16.22 -18.39 1.65
C MET A 208 -17.06 -19.08 0.58
N PHE A 209 -18.37 -18.76 0.56
CA PHE A 209 -19.28 -19.18 -0.50
C PHE A 209 -18.71 -18.82 -1.88
N ASP A 210 -18.56 -19.81 -2.74
CA ASP A 210 -17.91 -19.68 -4.05
C ASP A 210 -18.90 -19.41 -5.20
N GLY A 211 -20.18 -19.21 -4.87
CA GLY A 211 -21.23 -18.93 -5.85
C GLY A 211 -21.94 -20.18 -6.33
N ASP A 212 -21.37 -21.37 -6.19
CA ASP A 212 -21.94 -22.58 -6.78
C ASP A 212 -22.50 -23.53 -5.72
N VAL A 213 -23.69 -24.07 -5.97
CA VAL A 213 -24.32 -25.06 -5.09
C VAL A 213 -24.53 -26.37 -5.86
N GLU A 214 -23.82 -27.41 -5.42
CA GLU A 214 -24.00 -28.78 -5.91
C GLU A 214 -24.98 -29.56 -5.02
N ILE A 215 -26.18 -29.85 -5.55
CA ILE A 215 -27.15 -30.75 -4.91
C ILE A 215 -27.24 -32.03 -5.72
N ALA A 216 -26.98 -33.17 -5.09
CA ALA A 216 -27.04 -34.48 -5.76
C ALA A 216 -28.39 -34.71 -6.45
N GLY A 217 -28.35 -34.95 -7.76
CA GLY A 217 -29.54 -35.16 -8.60
C GLY A 217 -30.20 -33.88 -9.12
N GLN A 218 -29.62 -32.70 -8.88
CA GLN A 218 -30.06 -31.44 -9.48
C GLN A 218 -28.96 -30.84 -10.39
N PRO A 219 -29.34 -30.01 -11.37
CA PRO A 219 -28.37 -29.19 -12.10
C PRO A 219 -27.60 -28.27 -11.15
N LEU A 220 -26.34 -27.97 -11.50
CA LEU A 220 -25.52 -26.99 -10.80
C LEU A 220 -26.26 -25.65 -10.72
N GLN A 221 -26.35 -25.09 -9.52
CA GLN A 221 -26.99 -23.80 -9.29
C GLN A 221 -25.92 -22.74 -9.13
N HIS A 222 -25.95 -21.72 -10.00
CA HIS A 222 -25.03 -20.59 -9.96
C HIS A 222 -25.68 -19.40 -9.24
N HIS A 223 -24.99 -18.88 -8.23
CA HIS A 223 -25.35 -17.74 -7.40
C HIS A 223 -24.20 -16.73 -7.34
N ASP A 224 -24.47 -15.55 -6.78
CA ASP A 224 -23.43 -14.54 -6.58
C ASP A 224 -22.36 -15.03 -5.60
N VAL A 225 -21.10 -14.96 -6.01
CA VAL A 225 -19.91 -15.16 -5.19
C VAL A 225 -19.92 -14.27 -3.94
N SER A 226 -19.27 -14.73 -2.87
CA SER A 226 -19.19 -13.96 -1.62
C SER A 226 -18.53 -12.58 -1.83
N GLN A 227 -19.28 -11.53 -1.52
CA GLN A 227 -18.85 -10.13 -1.65
C GLN A 227 -19.13 -9.33 -0.37
N PHE A 228 -18.37 -8.26 -0.15
CA PHE A 228 -18.68 -7.22 0.82
C PHE A 228 -19.87 -6.37 0.34
N GLU A 229 -20.57 -5.72 1.29
CA GLU A 229 -21.68 -4.81 1.00
C GLU A 229 -21.23 -3.57 0.20
N TYR A 230 -20.03 -3.09 0.49
CA TYR A 230 -19.40 -1.93 -0.16
C TYR A 230 -17.98 -2.29 -0.60
N PRO A 231 -17.45 -1.62 -1.64
CA PRO A 231 -16.06 -1.80 -2.04
C PRO A 231 -15.10 -1.62 -0.86
N ILE A 232 -14.20 -2.60 -0.69
CA ILE A 232 -13.13 -2.58 0.31
C ILE A 232 -11.94 -1.76 -0.17
N TYR A 233 -12.22 -0.57 -0.68
CA TYR A 233 -11.22 0.39 -1.19
C TYR A 233 -10.53 1.13 -0.05
N ASN A 234 -9.73 0.39 0.72
CA ASN A 234 -8.76 0.91 1.68
C ASN A 234 -7.49 0.07 1.62
N GLN A 235 -6.37 0.65 2.06
CA GLN A 235 -5.15 -0.13 2.24
C GLN A 235 -5.39 -1.17 3.35
N MET A 236 -5.25 -2.45 2.99
CA MET A 236 -5.30 -3.55 3.96
C MET A 236 -4.04 -3.54 4.82
N GLN A 237 -4.16 -4.07 6.04
CA GLN A 237 -3.05 -4.18 7.01
C GLN A 237 -2.99 -5.57 7.62
N THR A 238 -1.82 -5.99 8.07
CA THR A 238 -1.64 -7.25 8.79
C THR A 238 -0.47 -7.18 9.77
N ASP A 239 -0.66 -7.76 10.94
CA ASP A 239 0.39 -7.99 11.96
C ASP A 239 1.02 -9.40 11.82
N GLY A 240 0.71 -10.12 10.73
CA GLY A 240 1.09 -11.52 10.48
C GLY A 240 0.21 -12.56 11.21
N LYS A 241 -0.65 -12.15 12.14
CA LYS A 241 -1.60 -12.99 12.89
C LYS A 241 -3.06 -12.69 12.55
N ASN A 242 -3.36 -11.43 12.25
CA ASN A 242 -4.65 -10.88 11.90
C ASN A 242 -4.56 -10.15 10.54
N LEU A 243 -5.70 -10.09 9.85
CA LEU A 243 -5.87 -9.35 8.60
C LEU A 243 -6.97 -8.30 8.82
N PHE A 244 -6.62 -7.05 8.56
CA PHE A 244 -7.49 -5.89 8.73
C PHE A 244 -7.88 -5.30 7.37
N ILE A 245 -9.17 -5.07 7.18
CA ILE A 245 -9.76 -4.62 5.92
C ILE A 245 -10.67 -3.45 6.22
N GLY A 246 -10.74 -2.45 5.34
CA GLY A 246 -11.65 -1.31 5.45
C GLY A 246 -12.50 -1.15 4.20
N ASP A 247 -13.73 -0.64 4.35
CA ASP A 247 -14.60 -0.28 3.23
C ASP A 247 -14.76 1.24 3.03
N GLU A 248 -15.31 1.63 1.89
CA GLU A 248 -15.53 3.04 1.54
C GLU A 248 -16.51 3.77 2.49
N LYS A 249 -17.32 3.02 3.26
CA LYS A 249 -18.24 3.55 4.29
C LYS A 249 -17.60 3.63 5.67
N GLY A 250 -16.28 3.46 5.75
CA GLY A 250 -15.52 3.63 6.98
C GLY A 250 -15.74 2.52 8.01
N LYS A 251 -16.30 1.36 7.61
CA LYS A 251 -16.26 0.17 8.46
C LYS A 251 -14.88 -0.48 8.31
N PHE A 252 -14.33 -0.95 9.42
CA PHE A 252 -13.10 -1.73 9.45
C PHE A 252 -13.37 -3.10 10.08
N TYR A 253 -12.74 -4.13 9.55
CA TYR A 253 -12.97 -5.52 9.87
C TYR A 253 -11.66 -6.19 10.26
N CYS A 254 -11.70 -7.10 11.24
CA CYS A 254 -10.63 -8.06 11.47
C CYS A 254 -11.15 -9.46 11.14
N LEU A 255 -10.53 -10.13 10.17
CA LEU A 255 -10.97 -11.48 9.79
C LEU A 255 -10.61 -12.54 10.83
N ASN A 256 -11.53 -13.48 11.02
CA ASN A 256 -11.37 -14.62 11.90
C ASN A 256 -10.67 -15.79 11.21
N LEU A 257 -9.47 -15.56 10.67
CA LEU A 257 -8.69 -16.59 10.00
C LEU A 257 -7.96 -17.49 11.01
N ASP A 258 -7.98 -18.79 10.76
CA ASP A 258 -7.19 -19.81 11.45
C ASP A 258 -5.72 -19.75 11.02
N LYS A 259 -4.88 -20.70 11.47
CA LYS A 259 -3.43 -20.74 11.16
C LYS A 259 -3.08 -20.99 9.68
N ASN A 260 -4.02 -21.49 8.89
CA ASN A 260 -3.85 -21.79 7.46
C ASN A 260 -4.43 -20.68 6.57
N ALA A 261 -4.83 -19.56 7.16
CA ALA A 261 -5.54 -18.48 6.48
C ALA A 261 -6.94 -18.89 5.96
N SER A 262 -7.60 -19.81 6.65
CA SER A 262 -8.96 -20.25 6.35
C SER A 262 -9.93 -19.86 7.46
N LEU A 263 -11.22 -19.72 7.13
CA LEU A 263 -12.25 -19.46 8.12
C LEU A 263 -12.64 -20.74 8.87
N PRO A 264 -12.79 -20.70 10.22
CA PRO A 264 -13.23 -21.85 10.99
C PRO A 264 -14.63 -22.34 10.60
N ASN A 265 -14.80 -23.65 10.44
CA ASN A 265 -16.07 -24.29 10.05
C ASN A 265 -16.67 -23.73 8.76
N SER A 266 -15.82 -23.39 7.79
CA SER A 266 -16.24 -22.92 6.47
C SER A 266 -16.89 -24.01 5.64
N ASP A 267 -18.01 -23.67 5.01
CA ASP A 267 -18.62 -24.46 3.92
C ASP A 267 -18.72 -23.54 2.70
N ILE A 268 -18.00 -23.88 1.64
CA ILE A 268 -17.99 -23.09 0.39
C ILE A 268 -19.28 -23.24 -0.40
N SER A 269 -20.12 -24.23 -0.06
CA SER A 269 -21.42 -24.47 -0.71
C SER A 269 -22.61 -23.85 0.06
N ASP A 270 -22.40 -23.29 1.25
CA ASP A 270 -23.47 -22.63 2.03
C ASP A 270 -23.68 -21.19 1.53
N PRO A 271 -24.83 -20.84 0.91
CA PRO A 271 -25.12 -19.49 0.41
C PRO A 271 -25.31 -18.44 1.52
N ASN A 272 -25.26 -18.84 2.79
CA ASN A 272 -25.20 -17.94 3.94
C ASN A 272 -23.77 -17.67 4.44
N ASN A 273 -22.78 -18.41 3.96
CA ASN A 273 -21.38 -18.23 4.33
C ASN A 273 -20.73 -17.11 3.49
N THR A 274 -21.30 -15.91 3.59
CA THR A 274 -20.84 -14.68 2.91
C THR A 274 -20.44 -13.60 3.91
N PHE A 275 -19.68 -12.59 3.47
CA PHE A 275 -19.28 -11.46 4.33
C PHE A 275 -20.48 -10.67 4.88
N ILE A 276 -21.60 -10.68 4.16
CA ILE A 276 -22.81 -9.95 4.54
C ILE A 276 -23.67 -10.75 5.52
N LYS A 277 -23.78 -12.07 5.33
CA LYS A 277 -24.73 -12.93 6.07
C LYS A 277 -24.10 -13.68 7.25
N ASN A 278 -22.78 -13.92 7.22
CA ASN A 278 -22.09 -14.66 8.26
C ASN A 278 -21.23 -13.73 9.14
N PRO A 279 -21.74 -13.24 10.29
CA PRO A 279 -20.95 -12.36 11.16
C PRO A 279 -19.75 -13.07 11.82
N LYS A 280 -19.69 -14.41 11.82
CA LYS A 280 -18.60 -15.18 12.45
C LYS A 280 -17.28 -15.12 11.68
N VAL A 281 -17.32 -14.65 10.42
CA VAL A 281 -16.11 -14.44 9.61
C VAL A 281 -15.24 -13.31 10.15
N PHE A 282 -15.79 -12.47 11.03
CA PHE A 282 -15.10 -11.35 11.66
C PHE A 282 -14.85 -11.64 13.13
N LYS A 283 -13.63 -11.35 13.61
CA LYS A 283 -13.34 -11.30 15.06
C LYS A 283 -13.99 -10.07 15.68
N TRP A 284 -13.97 -8.96 14.95
CA TRP A 284 -14.63 -7.72 15.31
C TRP A 284 -14.90 -6.87 14.07
N ILE A 285 -15.83 -5.93 14.21
CA ILE A 285 -16.16 -4.90 13.21
C ILE A 285 -16.16 -3.55 13.93
N PHE A 286 -15.41 -2.60 13.40
CA PHE A 286 -15.39 -1.21 13.82
C PHE A 286 -16.29 -0.37 12.90
N LYS A 287 -17.00 0.60 13.48
CA LYS A 287 -17.74 1.66 12.80
C LYS A 287 -17.90 2.88 13.70
N ASP A 288 -18.08 4.06 13.11
CA ASP A 288 -18.51 5.28 13.79
C ASP A 288 -19.76 5.84 13.07
N ASP A 289 -20.78 6.23 13.83
CA ASP A 289 -22.06 6.66 13.25
C ASP A 289 -21.98 8.08 12.65
N HIS A 290 -20.99 8.89 13.04
CA HIS A 290 -20.79 10.24 12.51
C HIS A 290 -19.79 10.26 11.35
N TYR A 291 -18.67 9.55 11.50
CA TYR A 291 -17.61 9.47 10.50
C TYR A 291 -17.74 8.19 9.67
N SER A 292 -18.56 8.23 8.62
CA SER A 292 -19.00 7.05 7.85
C SER A 292 -18.43 6.99 6.43
N PHE A 293 -17.27 7.59 6.20
CA PHE A 293 -16.59 7.58 4.90
C PHE A 293 -15.08 7.48 5.11
N ALA A 294 -14.43 6.62 4.33
CA ALA A 294 -12.97 6.60 4.26
C ALA A 294 -12.46 7.95 3.69
N GLY A 295 -11.47 8.54 4.38
CA GLY A 295 -10.86 9.80 3.98
C GLY A 295 -9.99 9.65 2.73
N ASP A 296 -8.68 9.46 2.94
CA ASP A 296 -7.70 9.18 1.88
C ASP A 296 -7.48 7.67 1.65
N ALA A 297 -8.31 6.83 2.29
CA ALA A 297 -8.29 5.37 2.22
C ALA A 297 -6.95 4.73 2.67
N LYS A 298 -6.07 5.51 3.30
CA LYS A 298 -4.85 5.00 3.93
C LYS A 298 -5.17 4.50 5.33
N SER A 299 -4.35 3.55 5.76
CA SER A 299 -4.32 3.04 7.12
C SER A 299 -2.87 2.75 7.49
N PHE A 300 -2.58 2.73 8.78
CA PHE A 300 -1.26 2.37 9.30
C PHE A 300 -1.43 1.41 10.47
N LEU A 301 -0.49 0.49 10.64
CA LEU A 301 -0.51 -0.52 11.70
C LEU A 301 0.80 -0.46 12.47
N GLU A 302 0.75 -0.02 13.73
CA GLU A 302 1.91 0.11 14.61
C GLU A 302 1.49 -0.26 16.04
N ASP A 303 2.35 -0.98 16.77
CA ASP A 303 2.17 -1.32 18.20
C ASP A 303 0.76 -1.81 18.59
N ASP A 304 0.20 -2.76 17.83
CA ASP A 304 -1.16 -3.30 18.05
C ASP A 304 -2.27 -2.23 18.00
N ILE A 305 -2.05 -1.21 17.15
CA ILE A 305 -3.01 -0.15 16.86
C ILE A 305 -3.16 -0.01 15.35
N LEU A 306 -4.40 -0.11 14.88
CA LEU A 306 -4.78 0.26 13.53
C LEU A 306 -5.20 1.72 13.52
N TYR A 307 -4.44 2.55 12.81
CA TYR A 307 -4.75 3.95 12.57
C TYR A 307 -5.51 4.11 11.25
N THR A 308 -6.57 4.92 11.26
CA THR A 308 -7.33 5.26 10.05
C THR A 308 -7.88 6.68 10.13
N VAL A 309 -8.14 7.29 8.98
CA VAL A 309 -8.85 8.57 8.87
C VAL A 309 -10.22 8.35 8.25
N LEU A 310 -11.25 8.77 8.99
CA LEU A 310 -12.63 8.82 8.52
C LEU A 310 -13.10 10.26 8.49
N ARG A 311 -14.10 10.55 7.66
CA ARG A 311 -14.69 11.89 7.55
C ARG A 311 -16.21 11.85 7.58
N ASP A 312 -16.80 13.00 7.85
CA ASP A 312 -18.24 13.20 7.73
C ASP A 312 -18.69 13.18 6.26
N GLY A 313 -19.97 12.92 6.02
CA GLY A 313 -20.50 12.77 4.66
C GLY A 313 -20.44 14.03 3.79
N ILE A 314 -20.20 15.21 4.38
CA ILE A 314 -20.13 16.49 3.68
C ILE A 314 -18.71 17.12 3.69
N ARG A 315 -17.70 16.39 4.18
CA ARG A 315 -16.28 16.79 4.20
C ARG A 315 -16.00 18.09 4.96
N THR A 316 -16.73 18.35 6.04
CA THR A 316 -16.46 19.47 6.94
C THR A 316 -15.50 19.10 8.06
N GLU A 317 -15.43 17.82 8.42
CA GLU A 317 -14.59 17.32 9.50
C GLU A 317 -14.01 15.95 9.18
N SER A 318 -12.74 15.76 9.53
CA SER A 318 -12.08 14.46 9.53
C SER A 318 -11.73 14.05 10.95
N CYS A 319 -11.55 12.76 11.16
CA CYS A 319 -11.19 12.20 12.44
C CYS A 319 -10.17 11.09 12.26
N ILE A 320 -9.03 11.23 12.95
CA ILE A 320 -8.03 10.17 13.08
C ILE A 320 -8.51 9.24 14.19
N PHE A 321 -8.64 7.96 13.89
CA PHE A 321 -8.99 6.91 14.84
C PHE A 321 -7.78 6.04 15.11
N ALA A 322 -7.54 5.74 16.38
CA ALA A 322 -6.70 4.64 16.83
C ALA A 322 -7.58 3.50 17.30
N ILE A 323 -7.55 2.37 16.59
CA ILE A 323 -8.39 1.21 16.82
C ILE A 323 -7.52 0.10 17.42
N ASP A 324 -7.98 -0.47 18.53
CA ASP A 324 -7.36 -1.64 19.16
C ASP A 324 -7.47 -2.87 18.24
N THR A 325 -6.34 -3.46 17.86
CA THR A 325 -6.32 -4.60 16.93
C THR A 325 -6.91 -5.88 17.51
N ASP A 326 -6.96 -6.03 18.84
CA ASP A 326 -7.48 -7.23 19.49
C ASP A 326 -9.01 -7.27 19.49
N ASN A 327 -9.66 -6.12 19.61
CA ASN A 327 -11.10 -6.04 19.89
C ASN A 327 -11.88 -5.01 19.07
N GLY A 328 -11.21 -4.24 18.21
CA GLY A 328 -11.84 -3.27 17.31
C GLY A 328 -12.40 -2.02 17.99
N LYS A 329 -12.12 -1.79 19.28
CA LYS A 329 -12.58 -0.59 19.99
C LYS A 329 -11.64 0.57 19.74
N THR A 330 -12.21 1.77 19.69
CA THR A 330 -11.42 3.02 19.66
C THR A 330 -10.64 3.18 20.96
N LYS A 331 -9.29 3.24 20.87
CA LYS A 331 -8.41 3.62 21.99
C LYS A 331 -8.46 5.13 22.21
N TRP A 332 -8.40 5.90 21.12
CA TRP A 332 -8.57 7.35 21.12
C TRP A 332 -8.97 7.82 19.71
N LYS A 333 -9.49 9.05 19.61
CA LYS A 333 -9.74 9.70 18.33
C LYS A 333 -9.42 11.20 18.39
N GLN A 334 -8.98 11.78 17.28
CA GLN A 334 -8.66 13.20 17.15
C GLN A 334 -9.43 13.81 15.99
N VAL A 335 -10.31 14.76 16.30
CA VAL A 335 -11.10 15.48 15.29
C VAL A 335 -10.30 16.66 14.73
N ILE A 336 -10.36 16.85 13.42
CA ILE A 336 -9.79 17.97 12.68
C ILE A 336 -10.92 18.62 11.88
N LYS A 337 -11.12 19.93 12.06
CA LYS A 337 -12.23 20.69 11.46
C LYS A 337 -11.95 21.08 10.00
N ALA A 338 -11.53 20.10 9.20
CA ALA A 338 -11.26 20.18 7.78
C ALA A 338 -11.09 18.76 7.18
N ASP A 339 -11.06 18.64 5.85
CA ASP A 339 -10.62 17.42 5.16
C ASP A 339 -9.11 17.23 5.37
N ILE A 340 -8.69 16.02 5.78
CA ILE A 340 -7.28 15.64 5.83
C ILE A 340 -6.87 15.19 4.43
N ILE A 341 -5.88 15.86 3.85
CA ILE A 341 -5.43 15.61 2.47
C ILE A 341 -4.36 14.54 2.45
N ASN A 342 -3.39 14.63 3.35
CA ASN A 342 -2.36 13.62 3.54
C ASN A 342 -2.07 13.46 5.03
N TRP A 343 -1.68 12.25 5.40
CA TRP A 343 -1.16 11.94 6.71
C TRP A 343 -0.28 10.68 6.64
N SER A 344 0.56 10.52 7.66
CA SER A 344 1.41 9.35 7.87
C SER A 344 1.67 9.16 9.35
N THR A 345 1.92 7.91 9.74
CA THR A 345 2.65 7.61 10.96
C THR A 345 4.16 7.67 10.64
N VAL A 346 4.92 8.41 11.44
CA VAL A 346 6.37 8.51 11.31
C VAL A 346 6.98 8.34 12.69
N LYS A 347 7.55 7.16 12.93
CA LYS A 347 8.08 6.75 14.25
C LYS A 347 6.99 6.77 15.32
N ASP A 348 7.07 7.69 16.28
CA ASP A 348 6.15 7.86 17.41
C ASP A 348 5.15 9.00 17.19
N LYS A 349 5.05 9.52 15.95
CA LYS A 349 4.22 10.68 15.61
C LYS A 349 3.24 10.38 14.48
N ILE A 350 2.12 11.08 14.51
CA ILE A 350 1.23 11.24 13.37
C ILE A 350 1.41 12.65 12.84
N ILE A 351 1.66 12.77 11.55
CA ILE A 351 1.88 14.05 10.87
C ILE A 351 0.98 14.08 9.64
N GLY A 352 0.35 15.21 9.37
CA GLY A 352 -0.47 15.37 8.19
C GLY A 352 -0.77 16.82 7.88
N ASN A 353 -1.60 17.03 6.87
CA ASN A 353 -2.02 18.36 6.47
C ASN A 353 -3.47 18.39 5.98
N THR A 354 -4.05 19.56 6.14
CA THR A 354 -5.26 20.00 5.45
C THR A 354 -4.86 20.87 4.26
N GLU A 355 -5.79 21.56 3.61
CA GLU A 355 -5.49 22.54 2.57
C GLU A 355 -4.60 23.69 3.10
N ASN A 356 -4.79 24.09 4.36
CA ASN A 356 -4.22 25.33 4.92
C ASN A 356 -3.39 25.14 6.18
N THR A 357 -3.26 23.91 6.69
CA THR A 357 -2.55 23.63 7.94
C THR A 357 -1.70 22.37 7.82
N ILE A 358 -0.57 22.34 8.55
CA ILE A 358 0.09 21.10 8.96
C ILE A 358 -0.33 20.82 10.39
N PHE A 359 -0.62 19.56 10.70
CA PHE A 359 -0.83 19.09 12.05
C PHE A 359 0.14 17.97 12.41
N TYR A 360 0.43 17.84 13.69
CA TYR A 360 1.22 16.75 14.22
C TYR A 360 0.84 16.45 15.67
N MET A 361 1.01 15.19 16.07
CA MET A 361 0.70 14.69 17.41
C MET A 361 1.53 13.45 17.70
N ASP A 362 1.59 13.05 18.97
CA ASP A 362 2.15 11.75 19.34
C ASP A 362 1.17 10.63 18.93
N ALA A 363 1.69 9.47 18.53
CA ALA A 363 0.91 8.29 18.13
C ALA A 363 0.00 7.73 19.25
N ASN A 364 0.17 8.21 20.49
CA ASN A 364 -0.68 7.88 21.64
C ASN A 364 -1.91 8.79 21.79
N GLY A 365 -2.14 9.74 20.87
CA GLY A 365 -3.30 10.63 20.93
C GLY A 365 -3.03 12.01 21.56
N LYS A 366 -1.81 12.27 22.05
CA LYS A 366 -1.48 13.48 22.83
C LYS A 366 -0.70 14.50 22.02
N ASN A 367 -0.54 15.69 22.61
CA ASN A 367 0.31 16.77 22.09
C ASN A 367 -0.06 17.25 20.67
N PHE A 368 -1.35 17.20 20.34
CA PHE A 368 -1.87 17.69 19.07
C PHE A 368 -1.55 19.18 18.88
N THR A 369 -0.93 19.49 17.75
CA THR A 369 -0.61 20.84 17.32
C THR A 369 -1.03 21.00 15.87
N GLU A 370 -1.64 22.13 15.55
CA GLU A 370 -2.02 22.51 14.20
C GLU A 370 -1.50 23.93 13.90
N VAL A 371 -0.86 24.10 12.75
CA VAL A 371 -0.19 25.34 12.35
C VAL A 371 -0.61 25.71 10.94
N LYS A 372 -1.00 26.97 10.76
CA LYS A 372 -1.28 27.52 9.42
C LYS A 372 -0.01 27.57 8.59
N ILE A 373 -0.12 27.12 7.34
CA ILE A 373 0.97 27.10 6.38
C ILE A 373 0.67 28.02 5.21
N LYS A 374 1.72 28.45 4.51
CA LYS A 374 1.60 29.29 3.31
C LYS A 374 1.46 28.48 2.04
N ASN A 375 2.12 27.32 1.97
CA ASN A 375 2.17 26.47 0.81
C ASN A 375 1.68 25.07 1.23
N LYS A 376 0.69 24.54 0.51
CA LYS A 376 0.12 23.21 0.75
C LYS A 376 1.13 22.09 0.43
N PRO A 377 1.34 21.10 1.31
CA PRO A 377 2.04 19.87 0.99
C PRO A 377 1.30 19.11 -0.10
N LEU A 378 2.02 18.79 -1.17
CA LEU A 378 1.55 17.94 -2.26
C LEU A 378 1.93 16.47 -2.05
N SER A 379 2.83 16.18 -1.11
CA SER A 379 3.33 14.84 -0.81
C SER A 379 2.93 14.33 0.56
N ASN A 380 3.28 13.06 0.84
CA ASN A 380 3.47 12.63 2.23
C ASN A 380 4.51 13.51 2.94
N ILE A 381 4.48 13.50 4.27
CA ILE A 381 5.39 14.25 5.11
C ILE A 381 6.31 13.24 5.82
N GLU A 382 7.62 13.44 5.73
CA GLU A 382 8.62 12.62 6.43
C GLU A 382 9.24 13.42 7.59
N SER A 383 9.69 12.72 8.63
CA SER A 383 10.48 13.34 9.70
C SER A 383 11.96 13.24 9.38
N ILE A 384 12.65 14.38 9.40
CA ILE A 384 14.12 14.43 9.38
C ILE A 384 14.64 14.05 10.76
N ASP A 385 14.09 14.71 11.79
CA ASP A 385 14.41 14.48 13.20
C ASP A 385 13.16 14.72 14.06
N LYS A 386 13.34 14.97 15.37
CA LYS A 386 12.21 15.17 16.30
C LYS A 386 11.44 16.46 16.07
N THR A 387 12.06 17.47 15.46
CA THR A 387 11.51 18.84 15.33
C THR A 387 11.44 19.33 13.89
N HIS A 388 11.96 18.58 12.91
CA HIS A 388 11.96 18.96 11.51
C HIS A 388 11.23 17.95 10.63
N PHE A 389 10.29 18.45 9.83
CA PHE A 389 9.53 17.68 8.85
C PHE A 389 9.85 18.16 7.44
N ILE A 390 9.88 17.26 6.47
CA ILE A 390 10.18 17.56 5.07
C ILE A 390 9.02 17.11 4.17
N TYR A 391 8.67 17.96 3.20
CA TYR A 391 7.60 17.71 2.24
C TYR A 391 7.77 18.53 0.95
N ALA A 392 7.13 18.11 -0.13
CA ALA A 392 7.09 18.84 -1.39
C ALA A 392 5.84 19.74 -1.45
N THR A 393 5.98 20.92 -2.07
CA THR A 393 4.92 21.88 -2.37
C THR A 393 4.99 22.28 -3.85
N GLN A 394 4.07 23.10 -4.35
CA GLN A 394 4.17 23.63 -5.72
C GLN A 394 5.48 24.40 -5.99
N LYS A 395 6.11 24.98 -4.96
CA LYS A 395 7.33 25.80 -5.09
C LYS A 395 8.63 24.99 -4.95
N GLY A 396 8.54 23.77 -4.43
CA GLY A 396 9.69 22.92 -4.17
C GLY A 396 9.61 22.22 -2.82
N ILE A 397 10.77 21.81 -2.32
CA ILE A 397 10.89 21.06 -1.08
C ILE A 397 11.04 22.04 0.08
N GLU A 398 10.20 21.89 1.09
CA GLU A 398 10.24 22.69 2.30
C GLU A 398 10.58 21.82 3.52
N ILE A 399 11.26 22.45 4.49
CA ILE A 399 11.42 21.91 5.84
C ILE A 399 10.61 22.76 6.80
N PHE A 400 9.71 22.14 7.55
CA PHE A 400 8.97 22.75 8.64
C PHE A 400 9.65 22.45 9.98
N ASP A 401 9.88 23.50 10.76
CA ASP A 401 10.43 23.42 12.13
C ASP A 401 9.30 23.59 13.15
N THR A 402 9.10 22.57 14.00
CA THR A 402 8.05 22.55 15.02
C THR A 402 8.28 23.58 16.14
N ASN A 403 9.53 23.99 16.38
CA ASN A 403 9.86 24.96 17.43
C ASN A 403 9.49 26.38 17.01
N THR A 404 9.89 26.78 15.80
CA THR A 404 9.56 28.09 15.24
C THR A 404 8.18 28.14 14.59
N ARG A 405 7.60 26.97 14.29
CA ARG A 405 6.32 26.80 13.58
C ARG A 405 6.32 27.47 12.21
N THR A 406 7.46 27.39 11.52
CA THR A 406 7.64 27.98 10.19
C THR A 406 8.26 26.99 9.22
N SER A 407 7.99 27.20 7.93
CA SER A 407 8.56 26.42 6.84
C SER A 407 9.62 27.23 6.09
N LYS A 408 10.70 26.56 5.68
CA LYS A 408 11.75 27.11 4.84
C LYS A 408 11.86 26.30 3.56
N LEU A 409 11.82 26.97 2.41
CA LEU A 409 12.15 26.35 1.11
C LEU A 409 13.65 26.01 1.09
N VAL A 410 13.97 24.73 0.91
CA VAL A 410 15.35 24.24 0.83
C VAL A 410 15.79 23.95 -0.60
N ILE A 411 14.88 23.44 -1.43
CA ILE A 411 15.13 23.23 -2.86
C ILE A 411 14.00 23.89 -3.65
N SER A 412 14.36 24.76 -4.58
CA SER A 412 13.40 25.38 -5.52
C SER A 412 13.21 24.47 -6.74
N LYS A 413 12.00 23.92 -6.89
CA LYS A 413 11.59 23.14 -8.06
C LYS A 413 10.08 23.16 -8.16
N TYR A 414 9.55 23.48 -9.34
CA TYR A 414 8.10 23.45 -9.54
C TYR A 414 7.59 22.00 -9.55
N PHE A 415 6.57 21.74 -8.75
CA PHE A 415 5.81 20.49 -8.77
C PHE A 415 4.34 20.82 -9.08
N LYS A 416 3.75 20.10 -10.03
CA LYS A 416 2.35 20.32 -10.42
C LYS A 416 1.41 19.76 -9.35
N ASP A 417 0.44 20.56 -8.93
CA ASP A 417 -0.73 20.06 -8.19
C ASP A 417 -1.69 19.42 -9.21
N ASN A 418 -1.83 18.10 -9.16
CA ASN A 418 -2.57 17.31 -10.15
C ASN A 418 -3.24 16.12 -9.48
N GLN A 419 -4.57 16.02 -9.59
CA GLN A 419 -5.36 14.93 -9.01
C GLN A 419 -5.07 13.57 -9.64
N HIS A 420 -4.47 13.52 -10.83
CA HIS A 420 -4.01 12.29 -11.48
C HIS A 420 -2.53 11.98 -11.20
N ASN A 421 -2.02 12.42 -10.06
CA ASN A 421 -0.61 12.26 -9.70
C ASN A 421 -0.44 12.12 -8.19
N ASN A 422 0.20 11.03 -7.78
CA ASN A 422 0.69 10.91 -6.42
C ASN A 422 2.11 11.46 -6.35
N LEU A 423 2.34 12.41 -5.45
CA LEU A 423 3.68 12.92 -5.13
C LEU A 423 4.17 12.17 -3.89
N GLN A 424 5.07 11.22 -4.07
CA GLN A 424 5.66 10.50 -2.94
C GLN A 424 7.08 11.01 -2.70
N ILE A 425 7.43 11.20 -1.43
CA ILE A 425 8.80 11.46 -1.01
C ILE A 425 9.28 10.38 -0.04
N LYS A 426 10.59 10.13 -0.04
CA LYS A 426 11.24 9.35 1.00
C LYS A 426 12.55 10.01 1.42
N TYR A 427 12.62 10.40 2.70
CA TYR A 427 13.85 10.92 3.29
C TYR A 427 14.73 9.76 3.76
N ILE A 428 16.02 9.84 3.44
CA ILE A 428 17.02 8.85 3.84
C ILE A 428 18.22 9.59 4.42
N TYR A 429 18.52 9.32 5.68
CA TYR A 429 19.72 9.82 6.33
C TYR A 429 20.92 8.96 5.92
N LYS A 430 22.09 9.58 5.82
CA LYS A 430 23.35 8.91 5.46
C LYS A 430 23.85 7.91 6.50
#